data_AF-A0A966YAQ9-F1
#
_entry.id   AF-A0A966YAQ9-F1
#
_cell.length_a   1.000
_cell.length_b   1.000
_cell.length_c   1.000
_cell.angle_alpha   90.00
_cell.angle_beta   90.00
_cell.angle_gamma   90.00
#
_symmetry.space_group_name_H-M   'P 1'
#
loop_
_entity.id
_entity.type
_entity.pdbx_description
1 polymer ?
#
loop_
_entity_poly.entity_id
_entity_poly.type
_entity_poly.pdbx_seq_one_letter_code
_entity_poly.pdbx_strand_id
1 'polypeptide(L)'
;GVCRSWDDGKTWKWLAEIPVREGDNPKDYHELHAVEAADGRLLVQIRNHNQANRHETLQCESHDGGSTWTKPHSIGVWGYPSHLLRLRDGRLLMSYGHRRKPLGVQARLSTDNGETWGEPLVIAGDGHSGDLGYPATVETAAGVFVTVWYEKLKGADAARLRQARWRLAASSVPTSSEPESVKDE
;
A
#
# COMPACT_ATOMS: atom_id res chain seq x y z
N GLY A 1 0.90 14.30 12.79
CA GLY A 1 1.29 13.19 13.67
C GLY A 1 0.27 12.06 13.72
N VAL A 2 0.35 11.29 14.79
CA VAL A 2 -0.36 10.02 15.03
C VAL A 2 -1.16 10.13 16.32
N CYS A 3 -2.39 9.62 16.28
CA CYS A 3 -3.22 9.44 17.46
C CYS A 3 -3.42 7.94 17.72
N ARG A 4 -3.59 7.57 18.99
CA ARG A 4 -3.90 6.20 19.41
C ARG A 4 -5.13 6.14 20.30
N SER A 5 -5.93 5.11 20.10
CA SER A 5 -6.99 4.71 21.03
C SER A 5 -6.57 3.45 21.79
N TRP A 6 -7.01 3.35 23.04
CA TRP A 6 -6.84 2.19 23.91
C TRP A 6 -8.17 1.57 24.34
N ASP A 7 -9.27 2.04 23.74
CA ASP A 7 -10.64 1.79 24.17
C ASP A 7 -11.57 1.53 22.96
N ASP A 8 -11.06 0.82 21.96
CA ASP A 8 -11.76 0.47 20.71
C ASP A 8 -12.32 1.70 19.97
N GLY A 9 -11.52 2.75 19.86
CA GLY A 9 -11.81 3.94 19.07
C GLY A 9 -12.75 4.94 19.73
N LYS A 10 -13.13 4.75 21.01
CA LYS A 10 -14.01 5.67 21.75
C LYS A 10 -13.31 6.99 22.06
N THR A 11 -12.04 6.94 22.47
CA THR A 11 -11.21 8.13 22.70
C THR A 11 -9.86 8.01 22.01
N TRP A 12 -9.31 9.16 21.62
CA TRP A 12 -8.05 9.25 20.91
C TRP A 12 -7.12 10.22 21.63
N LYS A 13 -5.88 9.80 21.83
CA LYS A 13 -4.82 10.64 22.39
C LYS A 13 -3.74 10.86 21.34
N TRP A 14 -3.24 12.09 21.26
CA TRP A 14 -2.04 12.38 20.47
C TRP A 14 -0.88 11.54 21.01
N LEU A 15 -0.18 10.83 20.12
CA LEU A 15 0.93 9.95 20.47
C LEU A 15 2.27 10.57 20.06
N ALA A 16 2.39 10.95 18.79
CA ALA A 16 3.66 11.41 18.24
C ALA A 16 3.46 12.31 17.02
N GLU A 17 4.47 13.10 16.67
CA GLU A 17 4.57 13.73 15.37
C GLU A 17 5.28 12.81 14.37
N ILE A 18 4.84 12.88 13.10
CA ILE A 18 5.65 12.37 11.99
C ILE A 18 6.53 13.55 11.56
N PRO A 19 7.86 13.42 11.57
CA PRO A 19 8.74 14.53 11.22
C PRO A 19 8.55 14.93 9.75
N VAL A 20 8.76 16.22 9.47
CA VAL A 20 8.72 16.73 8.10
C VAL A 20 10.08 16.46 7.42
N ARG A 21 10.06 15.93 6.19
CA ARG A 21 11.28 15.78 5.39
C ARG A 21 11.84 17.16 5.05
N GLU A 22 13.16 17.30 5.06
CA GLU A 22 13.81 18.58 4.79
C GLU A 22 13.41 19.14 3.41
N GLY A 23 13.08 20.44 3.38
CA GLY A 23 12.62 21.14 2.17
C GLY A 23 11.13 20.95 1.83
N ASP A 24 10.43 20.01 2.47
CA ASP A 24 9.00 19.84 2.26
C ASP A 24 8.16 20.81 3.10
N ASN A 25 7.01 21.18 2.55
CA ASN A 25 5.92 21.83 3.26
C ASN A 25 4.94 20.75 3.75
N PRO A 26 4.68 20.63 5.06
CA PRO A 26 3.77 19.60 5.59
C PRO A 26 2.33 19.76 5.12
N LYS A 27 1.92 20.95 4.62
CA LYS A 27 0.59 21.15 4.04
C LYS A 27 0.39 20.40 2.72
N ASP A 28 1.48 20.00 2.07
CA ASP A 28 1.48 19.23 0.82
C ASP A 28 1.62 17.71 1.07
N TYR A 29 1.59 17.30 2.34
CA TYR A 29 1.29 15.93 2.75
C TYR A 29 -0.21 15.77 2.96
N HIS A 30 -0.78 14.75 2.35
CA HIS A 30 -2.22 14.49 2.40
C HIS A 30 -2.49 13.04 2.84
N GLU A 31 -3.70 12.56 2.60
CA GLU A 31 -4.21 11.18 2.76
C GLU A 31 -3.14 10.13 3.12
N LEU A 32 -3.09 9.79 4.42
CA LEU A 32 -2.18 8.81 4.98
C LEU A 32 -2.92 7.48 5.20
N HIS A 33 -2.21 6.37 5.07
CA HIS A 33 -2.68 5.06 5.52
C HIS A 33 -1.58 4.33 6.28
N ALA A 34 -1.93 3.68 7.39
CA ALA A 34 -1.00 2.94 8.23
C ALA A 34 -1.23 1.42 8.15
N VAL A 35 -0.18 0.62 8.39
CA VAL A 35 -0.28 -0.83 8.61
C VAL A 35 0.80 -1.28 9.60
N GLU A 36 0.51 -2.31 10.38
CA GLU A 36 1.52 -3.03 11.15
C GLU A 36 2.04 -4.22 10.33
N ALA A 37 3.34 -4.27 10.08
CA ALA A 37 4.02 -5.37 9.38
C ALA A 37 4.09 -6.64 10.25
N ALA A 38 4.59 -7.74 9.69
CA ALA A 38 4.71 -9.00 10.43
C ALA A 38 5.79 -8.95 11.52
N ASP A 39 6.79 -8.08 11.36
CA ASP A 39 7.86 -7.85 12.34
C ASP A 39 7.48 -6.81 13.42
N GLY A 40 6.24 -6.33 13.45
CA GLY A 40 5.74 -5.35 14.42
C GLY A 40 6.07 -3.90 14.09
N ARG A 41 6.77 -3.61 12.99
CA ARG A 41 6.95 -2.23 12.53
C ARG A 41 5.63 -1.64 12.06
N LEU A 42 5.42 -0.37 12.37
CA LEU A 42 4.32 0.40 11.78
C LEU A 42 4.84 1.15 10.56
N LEU A 43 4.13 1.04 9.44
CA LEU A 43 4.42 1.77 8.22
C LEU A 43 3.28 2.74 7.95
N VAL A 44 3.62 3.95 7.52
CA VAL A 44 2.66 4.95 7.05
C VAL A 44 3.06 5.38 5.65
N GLN A 45 2.12 5.29 4.71
CA GLN A 45 2.28 5.85 3.38
C GLN A 45 1.51 7.17 3.26
N ILE A 46 2.13 8.14 2.57
CA ILE A 46 1.71 9.54 2.52
C ILE A 46 1.58 9.96 1.05
N ARG A 47 0.42 10.50 0.68
CA ARG A 47 0.24 11.22 -0.58
C ARG A 47 1.05 12.52 -0.57
N ASN A 48 1.98 12.66 -1.52
CA ASN A 48 2.88 13.81 -1.59
C ASN A 48 2.62 14.73 -2.80
N HIS A 49 2.42 16.01 -2.52
CA HIS A 49 2.35 17.08 -3.51
C HIS A 49 3.54 18.06 -3.45
N ASN A 50 4.50 17.85 -2.55
CA ASN A 50 5.74 18.63 -2.52
C ASN A 50 6.52 18.53 -3.83
N GLN A 51 7.39 19.50 -4.09
CA GLN A 51 8.16 19.55 -5.33
C GLN A 51 9.08 18.33 -5.49
N ALA A 52 9.83 17.96 -4.45
CA ALA A 52 10.66 16.77 -4.45
C ALA A 52 9.76 15.51 -4.43
N ASN A 53 9.95 14.63 -5.41
CA ASN A 53 9.12 13.41 -5.58
C ASN A 53 7.62 13.72 -5.72
N ARG A 54 7.28 14.83 -6.40
CA ARG A 54 5.89 15.23 -6.61
C ARG A 54 5.10 14.08 -7.24
N HIS A 55 3.98 13.73 -6.62
CA HIS A 55 3.09 12.63 -7.00
C HIS A 55 3.59 11.21 -6.71
N GLU A 56 4.76 11.04 -6.11
CA GLU A 56 5.17 9.76 -5.56
C GLU A 56 4.55 9.56 -4.17
N THR A 57 4.38 8.31 -3.78
CA THR A 57 4.08 7.97 -2.39
C THR A 57 5.36 8.10 -1.56
N LEU A 58 5.27 8.78 -0.42
CA LEU A 58 6.30 8.73 0.62
C LEU A 58 5.93 7.67 1.66
N GLN A 59 6.92 7.14 2.38
CA GLN A 59 6.75 6.21 3.48
C GLN A 59 7.57 6.66 4.69
N CYS A 60 7.05 6.40 5.89
CA CYS A 60 7.82 6.44 7.13
C CYS A 60 7.44 5.27 8.03
N GLU A 61 8.33 4.97 8.97
CA GLU A 61 8.31 3.77 9.80
C GLU A 61 8.40 4.15 11.28
N SER A 62 7.77 3.34 12.11
CA SER A 62 8.00 3.32 13.55
C SER A 62 8.39 1.91 13.99
N HIS A 63 9.41 1.85 14.85
CA HIS A 63 9.94 0.60 15.43
C HIS A 63 9.56 0.44 16.92
N ASP A 64 8.78 1.37 17.47
CA ASP A 64 8.47 1.47 18.90
C ASP A 64 6.97 1.70 19.17
N GLY A 65 6.12 1.09 18.34
CA GLY A 65 4.68 1.11 18.50
C GLY A 65 4.03 2.48 18.22
N GLY A 66 4.68 3.30 17.38
CA GLY A 66 4.20 4.60 16.94
C GLY A 66 4.69 5.79 17.78
N SER A 67 5.62 5.56 18.71
CA SER A 67 6.11 6.59 19.64
C SER A 67 7.12 7.53 18.97
N THR A 68 7.95 7.01 18.07
CA THR A 68 8.85 7.77 17.20
C THR A 68 8.74 7.29 15.76
N TRP A 69 9.03 8.19 14.81
CA TRP A 69 8.90 7.94 13.38
C TRP A 69 10.15 8.38 12.61
N THR A 70 10.53 7.62 11.60
CA THR A 70 11.55 8.01 10.62
C THR A 70 11.07 9.23 9.81
N LYS A 71 12.02 9.94 9.19
CA LYS A 71 11.68 10.97 8.20
C LYS A 71 11.03 10.29 6.98
N PRO A 72 9.93 10.84 6.44
CA PRO A 72 9.36 10.35 5.20
C PRO A 72 10.42 10.26 4.11
N HIS A 73 10.44 9.14 3.38
CA HIS A 73 11.28 8.93 2.21
C HIS A 73 10.43 8.48 1.03
N SER A 74 10.87 8.75 -0.20
CA SER A 74 10.17 8.17 -1.36
C SER A 74 10.43 6.68 -1.44
N ILE A 75 9.41 5.93 -1.87
CA ILE A 75 9.52 4.50 -2.22
C ILE A 75 9.65 4.30 -3.74
N GLY A 76 9.81 5.37 -4.52
CA GLY A 76 9.93 5.32 -5.98
C GLY A 76 8.62 4.97 -6.71
N VAL A 77 7.48 5.00 -6.01
CA VAL A 77 6.17 4.65 -6.58
C VAL A 77 5.38 5.92 -6.89
N TRP A 78 5.15 6.17 -8.18
CA TRP A 78 4.23 7.21 -8.64
C TRP A 78 2.79 6.74 -8.55
N GLY A 79 1.95 7.50 -7.84
CA GLY A 79 0.54 7.17 -7.63
C GLY A 79 0.12 7.33 -6.17
N TYR A 80 -1.17 7.57 -5.95
CA TYR A 80 -1.79 7.86 -4.66
C TYR A 80 -3.34 7.95 -4.81
N PRO A 81 -4.08 7.99 -3.69
CA PRO A 81 -3.63 7.56 -2.37
C PRO A 81 -3.50 6.03 -2.32
N SER A 82 -2.78 5.57 -1.30
CA SER A 82 -2.48 4.17 -1.07
C SER A 82 -3.36 3.60 0.04
N HIS A 83 -3.66 2.31 -0.07
CA HIS A 83 -4.24 1.50 0.99
C HIS A 83 -3.32 0.30 1.22
N LEU A 84 -2.93 0.12 2.49
CA LEU A 84 -2.03 -0.93 2.92
C LEU A 84 -2.82 -2.07 3.58
N LEU A 85 -2.46 -3.30 3.26
CA LEU A 85 -3.04 -4.51 3.82
C LEU A 85 -1.91 -5.48 4.19
N ARG A 86 -1.85 -5.92 5.45
CA ARG A 86 -1.06 -7.10 5.83
C ARG A 86 -1.82 -8.35 5.41
N LEU A 87 -1.21 -9.15 4.55
CA LEU A 87 -1.76 -10.42 4.08
C LEU A 87 -1.70 -11.48 5.18
N ARG A 88 -2.49 -12.54 5.03
CA ARG A 88 -2.50 -13.68 5.97
C ARG A 88 -1.14 -14.37 6.11
N ASP A 89 -0.32 -14.32 5.07
CA ASP A 89 1.04 -14.88 5.06
C ASP A 89 2.13 -13.90 5.53
N GLY A 90 1.73 -12.72 6.03
CA GLY A 90 2.63 -11.72 6.60
C GLY A 90 3.19 -10.72 5.60
N ARG A 91 3.05 -10.95 4.28
CA ARG A 91 3.43 -9.96 3.25
C ARG A 91 2.57 -8.71 3.35
N LEU A 92 3.04 -7.61 2.76
CA LEU A 92 2.25 -6.38 2.63
C LEU A 92 1.78 -6.19 1.20
N LEU A 93 0.55 -5.72 1.05
CA LEU A 93 -0.03 -5.30 -0.22
C LEU A 93 -0.38 -3.81 -0.15
N MET A 94 0.10 -3.05 -1.13
CA MET A 94 -0.22 -1.63 -1.35
C MET A 94 -1.08 -1.55 -2.60
N SER A 95 -2.37 -1.21 -2.47
CA SER A 95 -3.18 -0.80 -3.63
C SER A 95 -3.22 0.72 -3.71
N TYR A 96 -3.07 1.30 -4.91
CA TYR A 96 -3.02 2.75 -5.09
C TYR A 96 -3.66 3.23 -6.40
N GLY A 97 -4.10 4.48 -6.41
CA GLY A 97 -4.58 5.14 -7.62
C GLY A 97 -3.43 5.49 -8.58
N HIS A 98 -3.56 5.11 -9.84
CA HIS A 98 -2.60 5.43 -10.89
C HIS A 98 -3.24 6.40 -11.90
N ARG A 99 -3.07 7.70 -11.66
CA ARG A 99 -3.65 8.81 -12.43
C ARG A 99 -2.79 9.27 -13.63
N ARG A 100 -2.02 8.35 -14.20
CA ARG A 100 -1.33 8.50 -15.50
C ARG A 100 -1.54 7.23 -16.32
N LYS A 101 -1.30 7.24 -17.64
CA LYS A 101 -1.49 6.03 -18.46
C LYS A 101 -0.56 4.88 -18.00
N PRO A 102 -1.05 3.64 -17.90
CA PRO A 102 -2.46 3.23 -17.98
C PRO A 102 -3.25 3.72 -16.74
N LEU A 103 -4.32 4.48 -16.98
CA LEU A 103 -5.13 5.08 -15.92
C LEU A 103 -5.92 3.99 -15.18
N GLY A 104 -5.93 4.03 -13.85
CA GLY A 104 -6.74 3.11 -13.05
C GLY A 104 -6.15 2.81 -11.69
N VAL A 105 -6.18 1.54 -11.29
CA VAL A 105 -5.73 1.06 -9.97
C VAL A 105 -4.65 0.02 -10.16
N GLN A 106 -3.59 0.15 -9.39
CA GLN A 106 -2.50 -0.82 -9.35
C GLN A 106 -2.31 -1.31 -7.91
N ALA A 107 -1.61 -2.43 -7.77
CA ALA A 107 -1.10 -2.87 -6.49
C ALA A 107 0.37 -3.27 -6.58
N ARG A 108 1.06 -3.29 -5.43
CA ARG A 108 2.42 -3.80 -5.28
C ARG A 108 2.49 -4.66 -4.04
N LEU A 109 3.38 -5.64 -4.07
CA LEU A 109 3.69 -6.51 -2.93
C LEU A 109 5.02 -6.12 -2.33
N SER A 110 5.10 -6.20 -1.01
CA SER A 110 6.36 -6.27 -0.28
C SER A 110 6.46 -7.63 0.41
N THR A 111 7.63 -8.26 0.29
CA THR A 111 7.99 -9.52 0.94
C THR A 111 8.96 -9.34 2.09
N ASP A 112 9.34 -8.09 2.39
CA ASP A 112 10.37 -7.70 3.34
C ASP A 112 9.87 -6.64 4.32
N ASN A 113 8.61 -6.76 4.76
CA ASN A 113 7.99 -5.88 5.74
C ASN A 113 7.97 -4.39 5.33
N GLY A 114 7.91 -4.12 4.03
CA GLY A 114 7.77 -2.80 3.42
C GLY A 114 9.07 -2.03 3.22
N GLU A 115 10.22 -2.71 3.31
CA GLU A 115 11.52 -2.15 2.89
C GLU A 115 11.54 -1.91 1.38
N THR A 116 11.04 -2.87 0.59
CA THR A 116 10.95 -2.74 -0.87
C THR A 116 9.57 -3.13 -1.39
N TRP A 117 9.22 -2.56 -2.54
CA TRP A 117 7.94 -2.78 -3.22
C TRP A 117 8.19 -3.31 -4.63
N GLY A 118 7.68 -4.50 -4.91
CA GLY A 118 7.85 -5.17 -6.21
C GLY A 118 7.12 -4.47 -7.36
N GLU A 119 7.20 -5.08 -8.54
CA GLU A 119 6.57 -4.57 -9.77
C GLU A 119 5.06 -4.35 -9.65
N PRO A 120 4.49 -3.39 -10.43
CA PRO A 120 3.07 -3.09 -10.34
C PRO A 120 2.21 -4.21 -10.94
N LEU A 121 1.21 -4.61 -10.18
CA LEU A 121 0.10 -5.45 -10.60
C LEU A 121 -1.05 -4.54 -11.04
N VAL A 122 -1.41 -4.56 -12.32
CA VAL A 122 -2.53 -3.76 -12.83
C VAL A 122 -3.85 -4.42 -12.45
N ILE A 123 -4.61 -3.78 -11.57
CA ILE A 123 -5.96 -4.21 -11.17
C ILE A 123 -6.98 -3.67 -12.17
N ALA A 124 -6.82 -2.41 -12.57
CA ALA A 124 -7.58 -1.76 -13.63
C ALA A 124 -6.66 -0.79 -14.38
N GLY A 125 -6.68 -0.85 -15.71
CA GLY A 125 -5.86 0.01 -16.59
C GLY A 125 -6.67 0.68 -17.70
N ASP A 126 -8.00 0.59 -17.62
CA ASP A 126 -8.99 1.06 -18.59
C ASP A 126 -9.59 2.43 -18.23
N GLY A 127 -8.98 3.14 -17.28
CA GLY A 127 -9.50 4.39 -16.74
C GLY A 127 -9.63 5.49 -17.78
N HIS A 128 -10.74 6.24 -17.74
CA HIS A 128 -11.02 7.30 -18.70
C HIS A 128 -10.27 8.61 -18.40
N SER A 129 -10.16 9.00 -17.13
CA SER A 129 -9.57 10.27 -16.68
C SER A 129 -8.82 10.09 -15.35
N GLY A 130 -8.17 11.15 -14.86
CA GLY A 130 -7.54 11.14 -13.54
C GLY A 130 -8.52 11.17 -12.36
N ASP A 131 -9.83 11.33 -12.61
CA ASP A 131 -10.86 11.32 -11.58
C ASP A 131 -11.26 9.89 -11.22
N LEU A 132 -10.32 9.21 -10.57
CA LEU A 132 -10.39 7.82 -10.13
C LEU A 132 -9.44 7.54 -8.96
N GLY A 133 -9.56 6.37 -8.35
CA GLY A 133 -8.61 5.84 -7.37
C GLY A 133 -9.24 5.73 -5.98
N TYR A 134 -8.45 6.01 -4.94
CA TYR A 134 -8.79 5.69 -3.55
C TYR A 134 -9.20 4.23 -3.39
N PRO A 135 -8.34 3.28 -3.79
CA PRO A 135 -8.66 1.88 -3.65
C PRO A 135 -8.65 1.45 -2.17
N ALA A 136 -9.48 0.48 -1.84
CA ALA A 136 -9.37 -0.30 -0.61
C ALA A 136 -9.41 -1.78 -0.98
N THR A 137 -8.53 -2.58 -0.38
CA THR A 137 -8.38 -3.99 -0.70
C THR A 137 -8.54 -4.86 0.53
N VAL A 138 -9.27 -5.97 0.40
CA VAL A 138 -9.39 -7.01 1.43
C VAL A 138 -9.02 -8.38 0.87
N GLU A 139 -8.45 -9.22 1.72
CA GLU A 139 -8.17 -10.64 1.42
C GLU A 139 -9.26 -11.53 2.04
N THR A 140 -9.95 -12.29 1.19
CA THR A 140 -10.98 -13.26 1.62
C THR A 140 -10.35 -14.56 2.13
N ALA A 141 -11.12 -15.37 2.87
CA ALA A 141 -10.67 -16.68 3.35
C ALA A 141 -10.29 -17.66 2.23
N ALA A 142 -10.83 -17.47 1.03
CA ALA A 142 -10.50 -18.29 -0.13
C ALA A 142 -9.24 -17.82 -0.89
N GLY A 143 -8.49 -16.84 -0.36
CA GLY A 143 -7.31 -16.26 -1.03
C GLY A 143 -7.66 -15.41 -2.26
N VAL A 144 -8.88 -14.90 -2.33
CA VAL A 144 -9.32 -13.91 -3.34
C VAL A 144 -9.16 -12.52 -2.75
N PHE A 145 -8.57 -11.61 -3.50
CA PHE A 145 -8.54 -10.19 -3.21
C PHE A 145 -9.76 -9.51 -3.80
N VAL A 146 -10.41 -8.65 -3.02
CA VAL A 146 -11.45 -7.74 -3.50
C VAL A 146 -10.92 -6.33 -3.34
N THR A 147 -10.76 -5.62 -4.46
CA THR A 147 -10.37 -4.21 -4.48
C THR A 147 -11.54 -3.39 -4.95
N VAL A 148 -11.92 -2.36 -4.19
CA VAL A 148 -12.95 -1.38 -4.54
C VAL A 148 -12.32 0.00 -4.70
N TRP A 149 -12.80 0.82 -5.62
CA TRP A 149 -12.34 2.19 -5.86
C TRP A 149 -13.44 3.03 -6.47
N TYR A 150 -13.31 4.35 -6.46
CA TYR A 150 -14.21 5.23 -7.21
C TYR A 150 -13.63 5.56 -8.59
N GLU A 151 -14.50 5.78 -9.59
CA GLU A 151 -14.09 6.25 -10.90
C GLU A 151 -15.19 7.03 -11.63
N LYS A 152 -14.81 8.12 -12.30
CA LYS A 152 -15.63 8.86 -13.26
C LYS A 152 -15.55 8.22 -14.65
N LEU A 153 -16.55 7.40 -14.97
CA LEU A 153 -16.65 6.74 -16.28
C LEU A 153 -16.93 7.75 -17.40
N LYS A 154 -16.48 7.43 -18.62
CA LYS A 154 -16.76 8.23 -19.82
C LYS A 154 -18.28 8.42 -19.99
N GLY A 155 -18.71 9.68 -20.08
CA GLY A 155 -20.12 10.04 -20.29
C GLY A 155 -21.02 9.89 -19.06
N ALA A 156 -20.49 9.56 -17.88
CA ALA A 156 -21.28 9.50 -16.65
C ALA A 156 -21.33 10.86 -15.94
N ASP A 157 -22.48 11.25 -15.41
CA ASP A 157 -22.66 12.52 -14.68
C ASP A 157 -22.03 12.53 -13.29
N ALA A 158 -21.80 11.36 -12.69
CA ALA A 158 -21.16 11.20 -11.38
C ALA A 158 -20.12 10.08 -11.37
N ALA A 159 -19.21 10.14 -10.40
CA ALA A 159 -18.33 9.04 -10.06
C ALA A 159 -19.14 7.82 -9.56
N ARG A 160 -18.62 6.62 -9.81
CA ARG A 160 -19.22 5.36 -9.38
C ARG A 160 -18.18 4.51 -8.66
N LEU A 161 -18.63 3.64 -7.76
CA LEU A 161 -17.79 2.60 -7.21
C LEU A 161 -17.61 1.48 -8.24
N ARG A 162 -16.37 1.08 -8.47
CA ARG A 162 -15.98 -0.12 -9.21
C ARG A 162 -15.35 -1.13 -8.26
N GLN A 163 -15.35 -2.39 -8.68
CA GLN A 163 -14.68 -3.47 -7.96
C GLN A 163 -13.96 -4.42 -8.91
N ALA A 164 -12.93 -5.07 -8.41
CA ALA A 164 -12.24 -6.18 -9.05
C ALA A 164 -12.06 -7.31 -8.04
N ARG A 165 -12.22 -8.55 -8.50
CA ARG A 165 -11.85 -9.77 -7.77
C ARG A 165 -10.67 -10.40 -8.46
N TRP A 166 -9.59 -10.65 -7.74
CA TRP A 166 -8.34 -11.11 -8.32
C TRP A 166 -7.58 -12.02 -7.35
N ARG A 167 -6.54 -12.69 -7.87
CA ARG A 167 -5.67 -13.58 -7.10
C ARG A 167 -4.23 -13.27 -7.44
N LEU A 168 -3.34 -13.48 -6.48
CA LEU A 168 -1.91 -13.55 -6.77
C LEU A 168 -1.63 -14.85 -7.53
N ALA A 169 -0.71 -14.79 -8.49
CA ALA A 169 -0.20 -16.00 -9.12
C ALA A 169 0.42 -16.90 -8.04
N ALA A 170 0.23 -18.21 -8.16
CA ALA A 170 0.90 -19.17 -7.29
C ALA A 170 2.42 -18.96 -7.45
N SER A 171 3.14 -18.86 -6.33
CA SER A 171 4.60 -18.84 -6.38
C SER A 171 5.07 -20.16 -6.99
N SER A 172 5.76 -20.10 -8.12
CA SER A 172 6.49 -21.23 -8.67
C SER A 172 7.71 -21.48 -7.78
N VAL A 173 7.51 -22.02 -6.58
CA VAL A 173 8.61 -22.60 -5.82
C VAL A 173 9.00 -23.87 -6.59
N PRO A 174 10.22 -23.99 -7.14
CA PRO A 174 10.69 -25.26 -7.64
C PRO A 174 10.70 -26.20 -6.44
N THR A 175 9.91 -27.27 -6.48
CA THR A 175 10.08 -28.39 -5.56
C THR A 175 11.53 -28.85 -5.67
N SER A 176 12.31 -28.63 -4.62
CA SER A 176 13.66 -29.18 -4.53
C SER A 176 13.55 -30.69 -4.73
N SER A 177 14.18 -31.21 -5.77
CA SER A 177 14.37 -32.64 -5.98
C SER A 177 14.96 -33.26 -4.71
N GLU A 178 14.34 -34.33 -4.22
CA GLU A 178 14.90 -35.18 -3.17
C GLU A 178 16.34 -35.58 -3.53
N PRO A 179 17.26 -35.66 -2.55
CA PRO A 179 18.60 -36.17 -2.82
C PRO A 179 18.48 -37.66 -3.21
N GLU A 180 19.08 -38.01 -4.36
CA GLU A 180 19.28 -39.40 -4.76
C GLU A 180 19.96 -40.16 -3.62
N SER A 181 19.34 -41.26 -3.20
CA SER A 181 19.92 -42.21 -2.26
C SER A 181 21.22 -42.76 -2.86
N VAL A 182 22.35 -42.41 -2.23
CA VAL A 182 23.63 -43.09 -2.45
C VAL A 182 23.43 -44.56 -2.09
N LYS A 183 23.63 -45.45 -3.05
CA LYS A 183 23.81 -46.88 -2.79
C LYS A 183 25.28 -47.07 -2.43
N ASP A 184 25.52 -47.49 -1.19
CA ASP A 184 26.81 -48.00 -0.76
C ASP A 184 27.10 -49.34 -1.49
N GLU A 185 28.30 -49.43 -2.08
CA GLU A 185 29.00 -50.69 -2.40
C GLU A 185 30.24 -50.80 -1.52
#